data_AF-A0A7Y1YXG1-F1
#
_entry.id   AF-A0A7Y1YXG1-F1
#
_cell.length_a   1.000
_cell.length_b   1.000
_cell.length_c   1.000
_cell.angle_alpha   90.00
_cell.angle_beta   90.00
_cell.angle_gamma   90.00
#
_symmetry.space_group_name_H-M   'P 1'
#
loop_
_entity.id
_entity.type
_entity.pdbx_description
1 polymer ?
#
loop_
_entity_poly.entity_id
_entity_poly.type
_entity_poly.pdbx_seq_one_letter_code
_entity_poly.pdbx_strand_id
1 'polypeptide(L)'
;MQKLTRDNLISLEKYAEERPAFREKVIAHKRNRRLDLGTNAALYFEDFLTMQYQVQEMLRIERIFEADGINEELNAYNPLIPDGSNWKATFMIEFPEVEERRAMLSQLRGVENRVYVQVVDFDRVYAIADEDLERSDDDKTSAVHFLRFEMPAEQVAALKGGAPLIAGIDHENYRTEVSPVADNVRQSLIADFD
;
A
#
# COMPACT_ATOMS: atom_id res chain seq x y z
N MET A 1 -7.20 -14.64 1.67
CA MET A 1 -8.09 -13.45 1.90
C MET A 1 -9.20 -13.22 0.85
N GLN A 2 -10.30 -12.53 1.22
CA GLN A 2 -11.46 -12.20 0.34
C GLN A 2 -11.21 -10.94 -0.51
N LYS A 3 -11.52 -10.99 -1.82
CA LYS A 3 -11.53 -9.82 -2.73
C LYS A 3 -12.87 -9.06 -2.66
N LEU A 4 -12.87 -7.79 -3.06
CA LEU A 4 -14.09 -6.98 -3.15
C LEU A 4 -14.97 -7.47 -4.29
N THR A 5 -16.26 -7.52 -3.99
CA THR A 5 -17.35 -7.77 -4.93
C THR A 5 -18.37 -6.64 -4.82
N ARG A 6 -19.32 -6.57 -5.76
CA ARG A 6 -20.40 -5.57 -5.72
C ARG A 6 -21.23 -5.65 -4.44
N ASP A 7 -21.38 -6.83 -3.85
CA ASP A 7 -22.11 -7.03 -2.59
C ASP A 7 -21.41 -6.41 -1.38
N ASN A 8 -20.11 -6.11 -1.51
CA ASN A 8 -19.35 -5.38 -0.51
C ASN A 8 -19.47 -3.86 -0.67
N LEU A 9 -20.11 -3.36 -1.74
CA LEU A 9 -20.26 -1.94 -1.99
C LEU A 9 -21.64 -1.43 -1.53
N ILE A 10 -21.68 -0.15 -1.23
CA ILE A 10 -22.85 0.59 -0.74
C ILE A 10 -23.32 1.47 -1.91
N SER A 11 -24.62 1.52 -2.17
CA SER A 11 -25.15 2.41 -3.20
C SER A 11 -24.75 3.87 -2.95
N LEU A 12 -24.66 4.68 -4.01
CA LEU A 12 -24.20 6.08 -3.89
C LEU A 12 -25.01 6.89 -2.88
N GLU A 13 -26.32 6.71 -2.84
CA GLU A 13 -27.23 7.37 -1.90
C GLU A 13 -26.90 7.00 -0.45
N LYS A 14 -26.89 5.70 -0.15
CA LYS A 14 -26.60 5.21 1.20
C LYS A 14 -25.16 5.50 1.62
N TYR A 15 -24.22 5.44 0.69
CA TYR A 15 -22.83 5.80 0.95
C TYR A 15 -22.71 7.28 1.31
N ALA A 16 -23.44 8.18 0.64
CA ALA A 16 -23.42 9.60 0.98
C ALA A 16 -23.88 9.87 2.44
N GLU A 17 -24.85 9.10 2.94
CA GLU A 17 -25.32 9.16 4.33
C GLU A 17 -24.29 8.60 5.32
N GLU A 18 -23.70 7.43 5.02
CA GLU A 18 -22.78 6.73 5.93
C GLU A 18 -21.33 7.23 5.86
N ARG A 19 -20.97 7.98 4.79
CA ARG A 19 -19.61 8.41 4.49
C ARG A 19 -18.88 9.07 5.66
N PRO A 20 -19.48 9.97 6.48
CA PRO A 20 -18.76 10.57 7.60
C PRO A 20 -18.23 9.53 8.58
N ALA A 21 -19.08 8.58 8.98
CA ALA A 21 -18.71 7.50 9.92
C ALA A 21 -17.74 6.50 9.28
N PHE A 22 -17.98 6.13 8.01
CA PHE A 22 -17.10 5.22 7.30
C PHE A 22 -15.71 5.81 7.08
N ARG A 23 -15.62 7.10 6.73
CA ARG A 23 -14.35 7.83 6.61
C ARG A 23 -13.60 7.90 7.94
N GLU A 24 -14.28 8.15 9.05
CA GLU A 24 -13.66 8.16 10.39
C GLU A 24 -13.05 6.79 10.72
N LYS A 25 -13.81 5.72 10.49
CA LYS A 25 -13.34 4.34 10.65
C LYS A 25 -12.09 4.07 9.82
N VAL A 26 -12.09 4.46 8.54
CA VAL A 26 -10.96 4.24 7.64
C VAL A 26 -9.73 5.08 8.03
N ILE A 27 -9.92 6.33 8.47
CA ILE A 27 -8.81 7.17 8.96
C ILE A 27 -8.17 6.53 10.19
N ALA A 28 -8.97 6.07 11.15
CA ALA A 28 -8.45 5.39 12.34
C ALA A 28 -7.66 4.13 11.96
N HIS A 29 -8.18 3.35 11.01
CA HIS A 29 -7.52 2.16 10.48
C HIS A 29 -6.19 2.48 9.77
N LYS A 30 -6.18 3.47 8.87
CA LYS A 30 -5.01 3.89 8.10
C LYS A 30 -3.82 4.34 8.96
N ARG A 31 -4.06 4.78 10.20
CA ARG A 31 -2.96 5.12 11.15
C ARG A 31 -2.06 3.93 11.46
N ASN A 32 -2.60 2.71 11.46
CA ASN A 32 -1.83 1.48 11.69
C ASN A 32 -1.34 0.85 10.37
N ARG A 33 -1.67 1.45 9.23
CA ARG A 33 -1.31 0.98 7.89
C ARG A 33 -0.31 1.90 7.19
N ARG A 34 0.09 3.00 7.81
CA ARG A 34 1.13 3.91 7.29
C ARG A 34 2.45 3.65 8.02
N LEU A 35 3.52 3.56 7.25
CA LEU A 35 4.88 3.45 7.74
C LEU A 35 5.77 4.46 7.02
N ASP A 36 6.23 5.49 7.74
CA ASP A 36 7.17 6.46 7.18
C ASP A 36 8.56 5.83 7.03
N LEU A 37 9.20 6.07 5.88
CA LEU A 37 10.54 5.61 5.54
C LEU A 37 11.45 6.82 5.36
N GLY A 38 12.01 7.29 6.47
CA GLY A 38 12.77 8.55 6.50
C GLY A 38 11.84 9.77 6.38
N THR A 39 12.31 10.81 5.71
CA THR A 39 11.63 12.13 5.70
C THR A 39 10.65 12.29 4.54
N ASN A 40 10.98 11.74 3.36
CA ASN A 40 10.28 12.04 2.09
C ASN A 40 9.70 10.79 1.43
N ALA A 41 9.44 9.74 2.21
CA ALA A 41 8.92 8.50 1.69
C ALA A 41 8.04 7.80 2.74
N ALA A 42 6.97 7.13 2.29
CA ALA A 42 6.10 6.36 3.15
C ALA A 42 5.49 5.16 2.40
N LEU A 43 5.22 4.09 3.14
CA LEU A 43 4.41 2.95 2.71
C LEU A 43 3.01 3.06 3.31
N TYR A 44 2.01 2.94 2.46
CA TYR A 44 0.61 2.81 2.83
C TYR A 44 0.17 1.39 2.51
N PHE A 45 0.20 0.51 3.52
CA PHE A 45 -0.20 -0.88 3.37
C PHE A 45 -1.70 -0.98 3.11
N GLU A 46 -2.05 -1.56 1.98
CA GLU A 46 -3.42 -1.67 1.52
C GLU A 46 -4.06 -2.96 2.00
N ASP A 47 -5.35 -2.92 2.27
CA ASP A 47 -6.16 -4.09 2.61
C ASP A 47 -7.59 -3.94 2.11
N PHE A 48 -8.44 -4.89 2.48
CA PHE A 48 -9.84 -4.89 2.10
C PHE A 48 -10.55 -3.58 2.47
N LEU A 49 -10.31 -3.02 3.67
CA LEU A 49 -11.00 -1.82 4.14
C LEU A 49 -10.47 -0.57 3.44
N THR A 50 -9.15 -0.46 3.23
CA THR A 50 -8.58 0.68 2.51
C THR A 50 -9.03 0.69 1.05
N MET A 51 -9.09 -0.47 0.39
CA MET A 51 -9.57 -0.61 -0.98
C MET A 51 -11.08 -0.43 -1.11
N GLN A 52 -11.87 -0.92 -0.16
CA GLN A 52 -13.31 -0.68 -0.15
C GLN A 52 -13.59 0.83 -0.11
N TYR A 53 -12.87 1.56 0.73
CA TYR A 53 -12.99 3.02 0.81
C TYR A 53 -12.56 3.72 -0.47
N GLN A 54 -11.47 3.27 -1.08
CA GLN A 54 -10.97 3.87 -2.31
C GLN A 54 -11.95 3.70 -3.47
N VAL A 55 -12.47 2.49 -3.69
CA VAL A 55 -13.51 2.21 -4.69
C VAL A 55 -14.74 3.06 -4.44
N GLN A 56 -15.22 3.13 -3.19
CA GLN A 56 -16.39 3.91 -2.84
C GLN A 56 -16.23 5.42 -3.10
N GLU A 57 -15.05 5.96 -2.79
CA GLU A 57 -14.77 7.36 -3.11
C GLU A 57 -14.73 7.61 -4.62
N MET A 58 -14.16 6.69 -5.41
CA MET A 58 -14.16 6.78 -6.88
C MET A 58 -15.58 6.76 -7.44
N LEU A 59 -16.39 5.76 -7.06
CA LEU A 59 -17.78 5.66 -7.51
C LEU A 59 -18.59 6.92 -7.16
N ARG A 60 -18.36 7.51 -5.98
CA ARG A 60 -19.06 8.73 -5.55
C ARG A 60 -18.61 9.98 -6.31
N ILE A 61 -17.31 10.17 -6.50
CA ILE A 61 -16.77 11.36 -7.16
C ILE A 61 -17.18 11.37 -8.63
N GLU A 62 -17.01 10.24 -9.30
CA GLU A 62 -17.31 10.06 -10.73
C GLU A 62 -18.78 9.71 -11.00
N ARG A 63 -19.59 9.52 -9.95
CA ARG A 63 -21.02 9.13 -10.02
C ARG A 63 -21.24 7.85 -10.84
N ILE A 64 -20.40 6.85 -10.62
CA ILE A 64 -20.49 5.55 -11.27
C ILE A 64 -21.49 4.68 -10.49
N PHE A 65 -22.56 4.27 -11.17
CA PHE A 65 -23.59 3.37 -10.61
C PHE A 65 -23.95 2.22 -11.56
N GLU A 66 -23.51 2.28 -12.82
CA GLU A 66 -23.69 1.21 -13.79
C GLU A 66 -22.75 0.03 -13.48
N ALA A 67 -23.25 -1.18 -13.70
CA ALA A 67 -22.56 -2.41 -13.31
C ALA A 67 -21.16 -2.53 -13.93
N ASP A 68 -20.99 -2.17 -15.20
CA ASP A 68 -19.72 -2.28 -15.90
C ASP A 68 -18.68 -1.32 -15.33
N GLY A 69 -19.04 -0.06 -15.10
CA GLY A 69 -18.14 0.91 -14.46
C GLY A 69 -17.76 0.51 -13.03
N ILE A 70 -18.68 -0.09 -12.26
CA ILE A 70 -18.35 -0.62 -10.94
C ILE A 70 -17.33 -1.76 -11.04
N ASN A 71 -17.49 -2.65 -12.02
CA ASN A 71 -16.57 -3.76 -12.22
C ASN A 71 -15.19 -3.28 -12.68
N GLU A 72 -15.11 -2.22 -13.49
CA GLU A 72 -13.84 -1.58 -13.87
C GLU A 72 -13.08 -1.09 -12.64
N GLU A 73 -13.73 -0.34 -11.74
CA GLU A 73 -13.12 0.13 -10.49
C GLU A 73 -12.71 -1.04 -9.59
N LEU A 74 -13.57 -2.05 -9.43
CA LEU A 74 -13.23 -3.25 -8.66
C LEU A 74 -12.00 -3.97 -9.23
N ASN A 75 -11.90 -4.08 -10.55
CA ASN A 75 -10.76 -4.72 -11.22
C ASN A 75 -9.47 -3.92 -11.05
N ALA A 76 -9.56 -2.58 -11.05
CA ALA A 76 -8.40 -1.71 -10.84
C ALA A 76 -7.84 -1.80 -9.39
N TYR A 77 -8.71 -1.91 -8.39
CA TYR A 77 -8.30 -1.85 -6.97
C TYR A 77 -8.14 -3.22 -6.28
N ASN A 78 -8.81 -4.28 -6.74
CA ASN A 78 -8.65 -5.62 -6.16
C ASN A 78 -7.21 -6.18 -6.17
N PRO A 79 -6.34 -5.87 -7.15
CA PRO A 79 -4.94 -6.28 -7.13
C PRO A 79 -4.15 -5.75 -5.91
N LEU A 80 -4.61 -4.66 -5.30
CA LEU A 80 -4.01 -4.06 -4.10
C LEU A 80 -4.49 -4.67 -2.78
N ILE A 81 -5.41 -5.64 -2.81
CA ILE A 81 -5.80 -6.38 -1.61
C ILE A 81 -4.83 -7.56 -1.43
N PRO A 82 -4.21 -7.74 -0.26
CA PRO A 82 -3.44 -8.93 0.10
C PRO A 82 -4.19 -10.24 -0.18
N ASP A 83 -3.49 -11.31 -0.54
CA ASP A 83 -4.10 -12.61 -0.82
C ASP A 83 -3.97 -13.63 0.31
N GLY A 84 -3.13 -13.37 1.32
CA GLY A 84 -2.83 -14.29 2.42
C GLY A 84 -1.35 -14.68 2.51
N SER A 85 -0.56 -14.51 1.44
CA SER A 85 0.89 -14.77 1.44
C SER A 85 1.74 -13.52 1.19
N ASN A 86 1.12 -12.41 0.81
CA ASN A 86 1.82 -11.15 0.56
C ASN A 86 1.20 -9.96 1.27
N TRP A 87 2.02 -8.91 1.38
CA TRP A 87 1.52 -7.57 1.63
C TRP A 87 1.44 -6.77 0.33
N LYS A 88 0.46 -5.88 0.28
CA LYS A 88 0.28 -4.89 -0.77
C LYS A 88 0.45 -3.50 -0.17
N ALA A 89 1.18 -2.62 -0.84
CA ALA A 89 1.38 -1.26 -0.34
C ALA A 89 1.46 -0.25 -1.49
N THR A 90 0.91 0.95 -1.25
CA THR A 90 1.21 2.12 -2.05
C THR A 90 2.45 2.80 -1.47
N PHE A 91 3.51 2.88 -2.27
CA PHE A 91 4.72 3.61 -1.92
C PHE A 91 4.67 5.02 -2.47
N MET A 92 4.83 6.01 -1.59
CA MET A 92 4.78 7.42 -1.96
C MET A 92 6.10 8.11 -1.67
N ILE A 93 6.59 8.88 -2.65
CA ILE A 93 7.71 9.80 -2.53
C ILE A 93 7.13 11.22 -2.36
N GLU A 94 7.33 11.80 -1.18
CA GLU A 94 6.63 12.99 -0.70
C GLU A 94 7.60 14.18 -0.62
N PHE A 95 7.67 14.98 -1.69
CA PHE A 95 8.34 16.28 -1.69
C PHE A 95 7.31 17.40 -1.90
N PRO A 96 7.14 18.34 -0.93
CA PRO A 96 6.15 19.41 -1.03
C PRO A 96 6.39 20.29 -2.26
N GLU A 97 7.63 20.73 -2.46
CA GLU A 97 8.02 21.63 -3.54
C GLU A 97 8.12 20.89 -4.88
N VAL A 98 7.46 21.42 -5.91
CA VAL A 98 7.32 20.75 -7.22
C VAL A 98 8.67 20.59 -7.92
N GLU A 99 9.51 21.63 -7.90
CA GLU A 99 10.82 21.61 -8.55
C GLU A 99 11.78 20.64 -7.85
N GLU A 100 11.75 20.63 -6.52
CA GLU A 100 12.52 19.67 -5.72
C GLU A 100 12.07 18.24 -6.01
N ARG A 101 10.75 17.99 -5.99
CA ARG A 101 10.17 16.69 -6.32
C ARG A 101 10.65 16.20 -7.69
N ARG A 102 10.61 17.05 -8.71
CA ARG A 102 11.03 16.68 -10.07
C ARG A 102 12.52 16.32 -10.14
N ALA A 103 13.37 17.10 -9.48
CA ALA A 103 14.79 16.81 -9.40
C ALA A 103 15.06 15.49 -8.67
N MET A 104 14.40 15.27 -7.54
CA MET A 104 14.57 14.07 -6.72
C MET A 104 14.05 12.81 -7.42
N LEU A 105 12.88 12.84 -8.06
CA LEU A 105 12.36 11.70 -8.84
C LEU A 105 13.29 11.28 -10.00
N SER A 106 14.13 12.20 -10.48
CA SER A 106 15.14 11.89 -11.49
C SER A 106 16.36 11.16 -10.90
N GLN A 107 16.68 11.42 -9.62
CA GLN A 107 17.76 10.77 -8.89
C GLN A 107 17.33 9.45 -8.23
N LEU A 108 16.03 9.27 -7.98
CA LEU A 108 15.46 8.09 -7.32
C LEU A 108 14.97 7.03 -8.31
N ARG A 109 15.50 6.99 -9.53
CA ARG A 109 15.12 5.96 -10.50
C ARG A 109 15.39 4.56 -9.96
N GLY A 110 14.39 3.70 -9.97
CA GLY A 110 14.52 2.33 -9.48
C GLY A 110 14.45 2.19 -7.96
N VAL A 111 14.13 3.26 -7.22
CA VAL A 111 13.99 3.23 -5.76
C VAL A 111 12.90 2.25 -5.30
N GLU A 112 11.84 2.10 -6.08
CA GLU A 112 10.73 1.19 -5.83
C GLU A 112 11.18 -0.28 -5.74
N ASN A 113 12.23 -0.65 -6.48
CA ASN A 113 12.84 -1.99 -6.47
C ASN A 113 13.82 -2.20 -5.29
N ARG A 114 14.07 -1.14 -4.50
CA ARG A 114 15.00 -1.14 -3.37
C ARG A 114 14.30 -0.99 -2.03
N VAL A 115 12.97 -0.87 -2.03
CA VAL A 115 12.16 -0.94 -0.82
C VAL A 115 12.12 -2.39 -0.35
N TYR A 116 12.33 -2.61 0.95
CA TYR A 116 12.34 -3.95 1.53
C TYR A 116 11.64 -3.99 2.89
N VAL A 117 11.18 -5.19 3.24
CA VAL A 117 10.85 -5.59 4.61
C VAL A 117 11.76 -6.73 5.04
N GLN A 118 11.99 -6.87 6.32
CA GLN A 118 12.85 -7.92 6.86
C GLN A 118 12.36 -8.35 8.23
N VAL A 119 12.22 -9.66 8.42
CA VAL A 119 12.01 -10.24 9.74
C VAL A 119 13.39 -10.52 10.32
N VAL A 120 13.89 -9.63 11.19
CA VAL A 120 15.26 -9.60 11.77
C VAL A 120 16.28 -10.60 11.18
N ASP A 121 16.29 -11.85 11.66
CA ASP A 121 17.32 -12.86 11.35
C ASP A 121 17.13 -13.57 10.00
N PHE A 122 16.14 -13.15 9.22
CA PHE A 122 15.86 -13.64 7.88
C PHE A 122 16.37 -12.69 6.79
N ASP A 123 16.44 -13.20 5.57
CA ASP A 123 16.75 -12.41 4.38
C ASP A 123 15.70 -11.33 4.13
N ARG A 124 16.16 -10.20 3.57
CA ARG A 124 15.29 -9.10 3.13
C ARG A 124 14.36 -9.58 2.02
N VAL A 125 13.09 -9.23 2.16
CA VAL A 125 12.08 -9.34 1.10
C VAL A 125 11.97 -7.99 0.42
N TYR A 126 12.53 -7.89 -0.78
CA TYR A 126 12.40 -6.70 -1.62
C TYR A 126 11.02 -6.65 -2.29
N ALA A 127 10.50 -5.45 -2.48
CA ALA A 127 9.23 -5.23 -3.16
C ALA A 127 9.31 -5.64 -4.63
N ILE A 128 8.20 -6.17 -5.14
CA ILE A 128 7.91 -6.32 -6.56
C ILE A 128 6.99 -5.15 -6.91
N ALA A 129 7.46 -4.25 -7.76
CA ALA A 129 6.81 -2.97 -8.04
C ALA A 129 6.05 -2.98 -9.38
N ASP A 130 4.91 -2.29 -9.41
CA ASP A 130 4.18 -1.84 -10.60
C ASP A 130 3.84 -2.93 -11.62
N GLU A 131 3.55 -4.14 -11.15
CA GLU A 131 3.20 -5.30 -12.00
C GLU A 131 1.94 -5.05 -12.86
N ASP A 132 1.06 -4.16 -12.39
CA ASP A 132 -0.21 -3.82 -13.03
C ASP A 132 -0.12 -2.60 -13.95
N LEU A 133 1.07 -1.99 -14.10
CA LEU A 133 1.28 -0.81 -14.95
C LEU A 133 2.16 -1.16 -16.17
N GLU A 134 1.74 -0.71 -17.35
CA GLU A 134 2.66 -0.66 -18.50
C GLU A 134 3.75 0.38 -18.19
N ARG A 135 5.01 -0.08 -18.19
CA ARG A 135 6.21 0.67 -17.77
C ARG A 135 6.18 2.16 -18.16
N SER A 136 6.45 3.04 -17.20
CA SER A 136 6.57 4.49 -17.43
C SER A 136 7.98 4.91 -17.85
N ASP A 137 8.02 5.91 -18.74
CA ASP A 137 9.11 6.86 -19.06
C ASP A 137 10.54 6.53 -18.57
N ASP A 138 11.47 6.36 -19.52
CA ASP A 138 12.91 6.10 -19.26
C ASP A 138 13.61 7.24 -18.49
N ASP A 139 12.97 8.41 -18.32
CA ASP A 139 13.61 9.64 -17.85
C ASP A 139 13.38 9.99 -16.37
N LYS A 140 12.42 9.40 -15.66
CA LYS A 140 12.17 9.70 -14.23
C LYS A 140 11.27 8.63 -13.59
N THR A 141 11.38 8.46 -12.28
CA THR A 141 10.45 7.59 -11.55
C THR A 141 9.13 8.29 -11.20
N SER A 142 8.11 7.50 -10.84
CA SER A 142 6.82 8.00 -10.37
C SER A 142 6.90 8.46 -8.90
N ALA A 143 6.03 9.37 -8.50
CA ALA A 143 5.89 9.70 -7.07
C ALA A 143 5.09 8.65 -6.29
N VAL A 144 4.40 7.76 -7.01
CA VAL A 144 3.51 6.74 -6.46
C VAL A 144 3.77 5.41 -7.17
N HIS A 145 4.00 4.36 -6.40
CA HIS A 145 4.23 2.99 -6.88
C HIS A 145 3.34 2.01 -6.14
N PHE A 146 2.93 0.93 -6.81
CA PHE A 146 2.24 -0.19 -6.18
C PHE A 146 3.22 -1.33 -5.93
N LEU A 147 3.34 -1.72 -4.67
CA LEU A 147 4.31 -2.71 -4.22
C LEU A 147 3.62 -3.97 -3.73
N ARG A 148 4.20 -5.11 -4.06
CA ARG A 148 3.90 -6.41 -3.44
C ARG A 148 5.14 -6.94 -2.73
N PHE A 149 4.97 -7.38 -1.49
CA PHE A 149 5.99 -8.11 -0.73
C PHE A 149 5.54 -9.56 -0.60
N GLU A 150 6.13 -10.46 -1.38
CA GLU A 150 5.84 -11.90 -1.28
C GLU A 150 6.59 -12.49 -0.09
N MET A 151 5.86 -12.89 0.95
CA MET A 151 6.46 -13.22 2.24
C MET A 151 6.69 -14.72 2.37
N PRO A 152 7.93 -15.19 2.61
CA PRO A 152 8.19 -16.60 2.86
C PRO A 152 7.43 -17.10 4.10
N ALA A 153 6.88 -18.31 4.03
CA ALA A 153 6.04 -18.87 5.09
C ALA A 153 6.75 -18.92 6.46
N GLU A 154 8.05 -19.19 6.48
CA GLU A 154 8.90 -19.15 7.69
C GLU A 154 9.00 -17.76 8.32
N GLN A 155 9.08 -16.70 7.51
CA GLN A 155 9.08 -15.32 7.96
C GLN A 155 7.71 -14.92 8.53
N VAL A 156 6.63 -15.34 7.85
CA VAL A 156 5.25 -15.15 8.34
C VAL A 156 5.05 -15.84 9.69
N ALA A 157 5.51 -17.09 9.84
CA ALA A 157 5.42 -17.83 11.09
C ALA A 157 6.21 -17.14 12.22
N ALA A 158 7.42 -16.64 11.93
CA ALA A 158 8.23 -15.89 12.89
C ALA A 158 7.54 -14.57 13.31
N LEU A 159 6.96 -13.82 12.37
CA LEU A 159 6.18 -12.61 12.65
C LEU A 159 4.97 -12.90 13.54
N LYS A 160 4.18 -13.94 13.22
CA LYS A 160 3.07 -14.42 14.04
C LYS A 160 3.53 -14.86 15.44
N GLY A 161 4.77 -15.36 15.55
CA GLY A 161 5.45 -15.69 16.81
C GLY A 161 6.01 -14.49 17.58
N GLY A 162 5.85 -13.26 17.08
CA GLY A 162 6.30 -12.03 17.75
C GLY A 162 7.68 -11.52 17.32
N ALA A 163 8.28 -12.09 16.27
CA ALA A 163 9.54 -11.57 15.73
C ALA A 163 9.39 -10.09 15.29
N PRO A 164 10.42 -9.26 15.48
CA PRO A 164 10.37 -7.87 15.06
C PRO A 164 10.36 -7.76 13.54
N LEU A 165 9.66 -6.74 13.05
CA LEU A 165 9.67 -6.36 11.64
C LEU A 165 10.59 -5.16 11.45
N ILE A 166 11.37 -5.18 10.38
CA ILE A 166 12.19 -4.08 9.88
C ILE A 166 11.65 -3.71 8.50
N ALA A 167 11.70 -2.43 8.15
CA ALA A 167 11.45 -1.97 6.79
C ALA A 167 12.44 -0.89 6.41
N GLY A 168 12.76 -0.76 5.12
CA GLY A 168 13.71 0.24 4.68
C GLY A 168 13.78 0.41 3.17
N ILE A 169 14.67 1.29 2.77
CA ILE A 169 15.04 1.54 1.37
C ILE A 169 16.55 1.42 1.30
N ASP A 170 17.04 0.61 0.36
CA ASP A 170 18.47 0.42 0.10
C ASP A 170 18.82 0.91 -1.32
N HIS A 171 18.57 2.19 -1.56
CA HIS A 171 18.86 2.87 -2.81
C HIS A 171 20.08 3.79 -2.62
N GLU A 172 20.95 3.90 -3.63
CA GLU A 172 22.19 4.69 -3.55
C GLU A 172 21.94 6.16 -3.16
N ASN A 173 20.84 6.74 -3.63
CA ASN A 173 20.45 8.13 -3.38
C ASN A 173 19.43 8.29 -2.24
N TYR A 174 19.00 7.19 -1.61
CA TYR A 174 18.05 7.24 -0.49
C TYR A 174 18.10 5.94 0.32
N ARG A 175 18.92 5.94 1.38
CA ARG A 175 19.06 4.81 2.30
C ARG A 175 18.46 5.14 3.66
N THR A 176 17.51 4.34 4.10
CA THR A 176 16.84 4.50 5.39
C THR A 176 16.32 3.17 5.92
N GLU A 177 16.13 3.08 7.23
CA GLU A 177 15.65 1.90 7.91
C GLU A 177 14.80 2.30 9.12
N VAL A 178 13.70 1.57 9.32
CA VAL A 178 12.88 1.60 10.52
C VAL A 178 13.01 0.25 11.20
N SER A 179 13.67 0.24 12.37
CA SER A 179 13.96 -0.97 13.13
C SER A 179 13.83 -0.71 14.64
N PRO A 180 12.89 -1.36 15.35
CA PRO A 180 11.77 -2.13 14.80
C PRO A 180 10.66 -1.23 14.26
N VAL A 181 9.87 -1.74 13.32
CA VAL A 181 8.55 -1.21 12.98
C VAL A 181 7.65 -1.26 14.22
N ALA A 182 6.88 -0.18 14.44
CA ALA A 182 6.02 -0.05 15.60
C ALA A 182 5.03 -1.22 15.73
N ASP A 183 4.78 -1.67 16.96
CA ASP A 183 4.01 -2.89 17.25
C ASP A 183 2.59 -2.83 16.71
N ASN A 184 1.91 -1.68 16.82
CA ASN A 184 0.56 -1.47 16.28
C ASN A 184 0.50 -1.66 14.75
N VAL A 185 1.53 -1.22 14.02
CA VAL A 185 1.64 -1.43 12.58
C VAL A 185 1.92 -2.90 12.31
N ARG A 186 2.94 -3.48 12.97
CA ARG A 186 3.29 -4.91 12.79
C ARG A 186 2.08 -5.82 13.00
N GLN A 187 1.33 -5.63 14.09
CA GLN A 187 0.12 -6.41 14.38
C GLN A 187 -0.96 -6.21 13.31
N SER A 188 -1.14 -4.98 12.83
CA SER A 188 -2.10 -4.70 11.76
C SER A 188 -1.72 -5.38 10.44
N LEU A 189 -0.43 -5.53 10.13
CA LEU A 189 0.05 -6.19 8.91
C LEU A 189 0.01 -7.71 9.00
N ILE A 190 0.27 -8.29 10.18
CA ILE A 190 0.19 -9.74 10.39
C ILE A 190 -1.22 -10.28 10.09
N ALA A 191 -2.25 -9.47 10.29
CA ALA A 191 -3.65 -9.82 10.04
C ALA A 191 -3.95 -10.08 8.54
N ASP A 192 -3.04 -9.72 7.63
CA ASP A 192 -3.20 -9.95 6.20
C ASP A 192 -2.79 -11.37 5.77
N PHE A 193 -2.16 -12.14 6.66
CA PHE A 193 -1.72 -13.51 6.36
C PHE A 193 -2.67 -14.57 6.88
N ASP A 194 -2.91 -15.62 6.06
CA ASP A 194 -3.73 -16.79 6.41
C ASP A 194 -3.05 -17.66 7.49
#